data_AF-A0A967WIP1-F1
#
_entry.id   AF-A0A967WIP1-F1
#
_cell.length_a   1.000
_cell.length_b   1.000
_cell.length_c   1.000
_cell.angle_alpha   90.00
_cell.angle_beta   90.00
_cell.angle_gamma   90.00
#
_symmetry.space_group_name_H-M   'P 1'
#
loop_
_entity.id
_entity.type
_entity.pdbx_description
1 polymer ?
#
loop_
_entity_poly.entity_id
_entity_poly.type
_entity_poly.pdbx_seq_one_letter_code
_entity_poly.pdbx_strand_id
1 'polypeptide(L)'
;MDMDGLKDQLEMAYIRVGGKDEWRKGPIFSLYIEPVSPLSHSQEVVQKLIFASDNEIPFVYTPCPLAGATAPCTLAGTAVQALTESLFGIVLSQIRKPGAPLIIGGLMSNMDMQTTVYSYGSPEMALLSA
;
A
#
# COMPACT_ATOMS: atom_id res chain seq x y z
N MET A 1 -6.77 -9.15 5.83
CA MET A 1 -8.22 -9.01 5.57
C MET A 1 -8.49 -9.54 4.19
N ASP A 2 -9.37 -10.52 4.07
CA ASP A 2 -9.83 -11.02 2.78
C ASP A 2 -10.85 -10.06 2.14
N MET A 3 -11.35 -10.41 0.96
CA MET A 3 -12.29 -9.56 0.23
C MET A 3 -13.66 -9.43 0.89
N ASP A 4 -14.10 -10.45 1.64
CA ASP A 4 -15.41 -10.43 2.27
C ASP A 4 -15.40 -9.55 3.52
N GLY A 5 -14.34 -9.64 4.34
CA GLY A 5 -14.15 -8.70 5.44
C GLY A 5 -14.06 -7.24 4.99
N LEU A 6 -13.49 -6.97 3.81
CA LEU A 6 -13.43 -5.62 3.24
C LEU A 6 -14.82 -5.10 2.80
N LYS A 7 -15.66 -5.97 2.22
CA LYS A 7 -17.03 -5.61 1.86
C LYS A 7 -17.86 -5.32 3.11
N ASP A 8 -17.71 -6.14 4.14
CA ASP A 8 -18.42 -5.96 5.41
C ASP A 8 -18.03 -4.64 6.09
N GLN A 9 -16.74 -4.28 6.07
CA GLN A 9 -16.27 -2.97 6.55
C GLN A 9 -16.92 -1.81 5.81
N LEU A 10 -16.98 -1.89 4.48
CA LEU A 10 -17.60 -0.86 3.67
C LEU A 10 -19.11 -0.75 3.95
N GLU A 11 -19.80 -1.87 4.11
CA GLU A 11 -21.23 -1.88 4.45
C GLU A 11 -21.48 -1.27 5.84
N MET A 12 -20.68 -1.64 6.84
CA MET A 12 -20.74 -1.02 8.17
C MET A 12 -20.47 0.49 8.10
N ALA A 13 -19.54 0.93 7.25
CA ALA A 13 -19.27 2.34 7.04
C ALA A 13 -20.46 3.06 6.42
N TYR A 14 -21.10 2.49 5.39
CA TYR A 14 -22.33 3.03 4.81
C TYR A 14 -23.44 3.18 5.85
N ILE A 15 -23.70 2.14 6.65
CA ILE A 15 -24.69 2.21 7.73
C ILE A 15 -24.35 3.34 8.70
N ARG A 16 -23.07 3.48 9.07
CA ARG A 16 -22.63 4.49 10.03
C ARG A 16 -22.77 5.92 9.53
N VAL A 17 -22.49 6.19 8.25
CA VAL A 17 -22.52 7.55 7.68
C VAL A 17 -23.88 7.93 7.10
N GLY A 18 -24.81 6.97 6.95
CA GLY A 18 -26.14 7.23 6.41
C GLY A 18 -26.29 6.91 4.91
N GLY A 19 -25.44 6.03 4.38
CA GLY A 19 -25.52 5.50 3.02
C GLY A 19 -24.37 5.93 2.11
N LYS A 20 -24.45 5.50 0.85
CA LYS A 20 -23.38 5.71 -0.16
C LYS A 20 -23.18 7.18 -0.52
N ASP A 21 -24.24 7.98 -0.50
CA ASP A 21 -24.17 9.40 -0.88
C ASP A 21 -23.44 10.23 0.18
N GLU A 22 -23.62 9.93 1.47
CA GLU A 22 -22.84 10.57 2.55
C GLU A 22 -21.39 10.08 2.58
N TRP A 23 -21.16 8.79 2.32
CA TRP A 23 -19.81 8.23 2.19
C TRP A 23 -18.97 8.97 1.15
N ARG A 24 -19.54 9.28 -0.01
CA ARG A 24 -18.85 10.01 -1.09
C ARG A 24 -18.38 11.41 -0.69
N LYS A 25 -19.05 12.03 0.28
CA LYS A 25 -18.66 13.35 0.79
C LYS A 25 -17.50 13.27 1.78
N GLY A 26 -17.35 12.14 2.47
CA GLY A 26 -16.31 11.93 3.47
C GLY A 26 -16.17 10.46 3.86
N PRO A 27 -15.26 9.71 3.21
CA PRO A 27 -14.88 8.37 3.65
C PRO A 27 -14.32 8.39 5.08
N ILE A 28 -14.77 7.44 5.91
CA ILE A 28 -14.44 7.39 7.35
C ILE A 28 -13.38 6.35 7.72
N PHE A 29 -12.83 5.64 6.73
CA PHE A 29 -11.68 4.76 6.92
C PHE A 29 -10.83 4.73 5.65
N SER A 30 -9.57 4.31 5.80
CA SER A 30 -8.67 4.03 4.69
C SER A 30 -8.23 2.58 4.68
N LEU A 31 -7.95 2.05 3.49
CA LEU A 31 -7.43 0.71 3.33
C LEU A 31 -5.89 0.71 3.27
N TYR A 32 -5.26 -0.21 3.99
CA TYR A 32 -3.83 -0.49 3.85
C TYR A 32 -3.62 -1.65 2.86
N ILE A 33 -2.88 -1.41 1.78
CA ILE A 33 -2.60 -2.40 0.74
C ILE A 33 -1.09 -2.52 0.58
N GLU A 34 -0.57 -3.73 0.75
CA GLU A 34 0.87 -4.01 0.69
C GLU A 34 1.17 -4.98 -0.48
N PRO A 35 1.91 -4.55 -1.51
CA PRO A 35 2.50 -5.47 -2.48
C PRO A 35 3.60 -6.31 -1.84
N VAL A 36 3.97 -7.41 -2.50
CA VAL A 36 5.01 -8.32 -2.03
C VAL A 36 6.31 -7.99 -2.75
N SER A 37 7.26 -7.38 -2.06
CA SER A 37 8.58 -7.14 -2.62
C SER A 37 9.35 -8.47 -2.77
N PRO A 38 10.12 -8.69 -3.86
CA PRO A 38 10.41 -7.74 -4.93
C PRO A 38 9.37 -7.73 -6.06
N LEU A 39 8.85 -6.55 -6.41
CA LEU A 39 8.08 -6.26 -7.63
C LEU A 39 6.87 -7.18 -7.89
N SER A 40 6.30 -7.80 -6.85
CA SER A 40 5.20 -8.75 -6.98
C SER A 40 3.90 -8.19 -6.43
N HIS A 41 2.85 -8.32 -7.21
CA HIS A 41 1.52 -7.83 -6.87
C HIS A 41 0.55 -9.02 -6.94
N SER A 42 0.24 -9.58 -5.77
CA SER A 42 -0.64 -10.75 -5.70
C SER A 42 -2.05 -10.43 -6.20
N GLN A 43 -2.79 -11.47 -6.61
CA GLN A 43 -4.17 -11.31 -7.06
C GLN A 43 -5.05 -10.62 -5.99
N GLU A 44 -4.84 -10.96 -4.72
CA GLU A 44 -5.57 -10.36 -3.60
C GLU A 44 -5.28 -8.86 -3.46
N VAL A 45 -4.01 -8.46 -3.59
CA VAL A 45 -3.59 -7.05 -3.55
C VAL A 45 -4.24 -6.26 -4.68
N VAL A 46 -4.23 -6.81 -5.90
CA VAL A 46 -4.84 -6.19 -7.08
C VAL A 46 -6.36 -6.08 -6.91
N GLN A 47 -7.02 -7.12 -6.42
CA GLN A 47 -8.46 -7.12 -6.17
C GLN A 47 -8.88 -6.05 -5.14
N LYS A 48 -8.11 -5.90 -4.05
CA LYS A 48 -8.34 -4.85 -3.05
C LYS A 48 -8.17 -3.46 -3.63
N LEU A 49 -7.13 -3.24 -4.44
CA LEU A 49 -6.89 -1.95 -5.09
C LEU A 49 -8.05 -1.59 -6.03
N ILE A 50 -8.50 -2.54 -6.85
CA ILE A 50 -9.64 -2.35 -7.76
C ILE A 50 -10.91 -2.04 -6.94
N PHE A 51 -11.18 -2.81 -5.90
CA PHE A 51 -12.35 -2.61 -5.04
C PHE A 51 -12.33 -1.24 -4.33
N ALA A 52 -11.18 -0.84 -3.79
CA ALA A 52 -11.02 0.46 -3.16
C ALA A 52 -11.22 1.61 -4.15
N SER A 53 -10.68 1.46 -5.36
CA SER A 53 -10.86 2.43 -6.45
C SER A 53 -12.34 2.56 -6.83
N ASP A 54 -13.05 1.45 -7.02
CA ASP A 54 -14.47 1.45 -7.41
C ASP A 54 -15.38 2.09 -6.36
N ASN A 55 -15.06 1.91 -5.08
CA ASN A 55 -15.87 2.36 -3.95
C ASN A 55 -15.37 3.66 -3.29
N GLU A 56 -14.39 4.33 -3.87
CA GLU A 56 -13.89 5.63 -3.38
C GLU A 56 -13.33 5.53 -1.95
N ILE A 57 -12.81 4.36 -1.59
CA ILE A 57 -12.11 4.13 -0.32
C ILE A 57 -10.71 4.70 -0.48
N PRO A 58 -10.27 5.69 0.32
CA PRO A 58 -8.88 6.11 0.36
C PRO A 58 -7.99 4.92 0.70
N PHE A 59 -6.89 4.72 -0.02
CA PHE A 59 -6.02 3.59 0.27
C PHE A 59 -4.54 3.94 0.17
N VAL A 60 -3.78 3.43 1.13
CA VAL A 60 -2.33 3.57 1.15
C VAL A 60 -1.73 2.34 0.48
N TYR A 61 -0.97 2.56 -0.59
CA TYR A 61 -0.21 1.52 -1.27
C TYR A 61 1.21 1.52 -0.75
N THR A 62 1.57 0.50 0.04
CA THR A 62 2.76 0.51 0.91
C THR A 62 3.73 -0.60 0.53
N PRO A 63 4.68 -0.37 -0.38
CA PRO A 63 5.82 -1.26 -0.57
C PRO A 63 6.66 -1.40 0.71
N CYS A 64 7.09 -2.63 0.99
CA CYS A 64 7.93 -2.93 2.15
C CYS A 64 9.26 -3.64 1.77
N PRO A 65 10.06 -3.08 0.85
CA PRO A 65 11.31 -3.71 0.46
C PRO A 65 12.35 -3.67 1.58
N LEU A 66 13.04 -4.80 1.76
CA LEU A 66 14.09 -4.99 2.73
C LEU A 66 15.44 -5.05 2.01
N ALA A 67 16.25 -3.99 2.15
CA ALA A 67 17.56 -3.90 1.53
C ALA A 67 18.47 -5.05 2.00
N GLY A 68 19.02 -5.79 1.04
CA GLY A 68 19.84 -6.98 1.29
C GLY A 68 19.06 -8.28 1.42
N ALA A 69 17.73 -8.26 1.32
CA ALA A 69 16.88 -9.44 1.34
C ALA A 69 15.88 -9.46 0.17
N THR A 70 14.85 -8.61 0.21
CA THR A 70 13.80 -8.50 -0.83
C THR A 70 14.01 -7.30 -1.75
N ALA A 71 15.15 -6.62 -1.62
CA ALA A 71 15.62 -5.56 -2.49
C ALA A 71 17.16 -5.55 -2.54
N PRO A 72 17.77 -4.86 -3.52
CA PRO A 72 19.22 -4.67 -3.55
C PRO A 72 19.78 -4.15 -2.21
N CYS A 73 21.01 -4.51 -1.86
CA CYS A 73 21.63 -4.03 -0.62
C CYS A 73 21.90 -2.51 -0.63
N THR A 74 21.97 -1.89 -1.81
CA THR A 74 22.17 -0.45 -1.96
C THR A 74 20.88 0.33 -1.74
N LEU A 75 20.93 1.40 -0.95
CA LEU A 75 19.76 2.26 -0.68
C LEU A 75 19.13 2.84 -1.95
N ALA A 76 19.94 3.27 -2.92
CA ALA A 76 19.43 3.78 -4.19
C ALA A 76 18.63 2.72 -4.96
N GLY A 77 19.13 1.47 -4.97
CA GLY A 77 18.41 0.34 -5.59
C GLY A 77 17.10 0.03 -4.87
N THR A 78 17.11 0.02 -3.53
CA THR A 78 15.89 -0.14 -2.72
C THR A 78 14.87 0.95 -2.98
N ALA A 79 15.30 2.21 -3.03
CA ALA A 79 14.42 3.35 -3.30
C ALA A 79 13.79 3.28 -4.69
N VAL A 80 14.57 2.94 -5.72
CA VAL A 80 14.05 2.74 -7.09
C VAL A 80 13.05 1.60 -7.14
N GLN A 81 13.33 0.47 -6.48
CA GLN A 81 12.39 -0.65 -6.41
C GLN A 81 11.10 -0.26 -5.69
N ALA A 82 11.20 0.38 -4.52
CA ALA A 82 10.04 0.84 -3.74
C ALA A 82 9.16 1.77 -4.58
N LEU A 83 9.77 2.76 -5.23
CA LEU A 83 9.06 3.69 -6.10
C LEU A 83 8.39 2.96 -7.26
N THR A 84 9.04 1.96 -7.86
CA THR A 84 8.46 1.17 -8.94
C THR A 84 7.20 0.43 -8.48
N GLU A 85 7.23 -0.19 -7.30
CA GLU A 85 6.07 -0.86 -6.71
C GLU A 85 4.93 0.13 -6.41
N SER A 86 5.24 1.34 -5.90
CA SER A 86 4.26 2.40 -5.69
C SER A 86 3.65 2.89 -7.01
N LEU A 87 4.46 3.11 -8.04
CA LEU A 87 4.02 3.58 -9.35
C LEU A 87 3.08 2.56 -10.02
N PHE A 88 3.31 1.26 -9.84
CA PHE A 88 2.37 0.24 -10.30
C PHE A 88 0.97 0.45 -9.71
N GLY A 89 0.89 0.67 -8.39
CA GLY A 89 -0.37 0.96 -7.70
C GLY A 89 -1.06 2.21 -8.25
N ILE A 90 -0.30 3.30 -8.46
CA ILE A 90 -0.81 4.53 -9.07
C ILE A 90 -1.39 4.26 -10.44
N VAL A 91 -0.60 3.71 -11.36
CA VAL A 91 -1.03 3.48 -12.74
C VAL A 91 -2.28 2.60 -12.78
N LEU A 92 -2.28 1.49 -12.04
CA LEU A 92 -3.41 0.57 -12.02
C LEU A 92 -4.68 1.22 -11.47
N SER A 93 -4.56 1.99 -10.38
CA SER A 93 -5.71 2.68 -9.78
C SER A 93 -6.30 3.73 -10.71
N GLN A 94 -5.46 4.52 -11.38
CA GLN A 94 -5.91 5.57 -12.29
C GLN A 94 -6.47 5.00 -13.60
N ILE A 95 -5.95 3.87 -14.08
CA ILE A 95 -6.56 3.13 -15.20
C ILE A 95 -7.94 2.59 -14.80
N ARG A 96 -8.09 2.08 -13.57
CA ARG A 96 -9.37 1.55 -13.10
C ARG A 96 -10.42 2.63 -12.93
N LYS A 97 -10.06 3.72 -12.23
CA LYS A 97 -10.95 4.87 -12.01
C LYS A 97 -10.11 6.15 -11.90
N PRO A 98 -10.16 7.05 -12.90
CA PRO A 98 -9.51 8.34 -12.81
C PRO A 98 -9.95 9.11 -11.55
N GLY A 99 -8.99 9.59 -10.76
CA GLY A 99 -9.25 10.24 -9.48
C GLY A 99 -9.37 9.29 -8.29
N ALA A 100 -9.02 8.00 -8.44
CA ALA A 100 -8.96 7.08 -7.31
C ALA A 100 -8.04 7.63 -6.19
N PRO A 101 -8.49 7.60 -4.91
CA PRO A 101 -7.81 8.25 -3.79
C PRO A 101 -6.64 7.40 -3.23
N LEU A 102 -5.61 7.19 -4.05
CA LEU A 102 -4.41 6.46 -3.66
C LEU A 102 -3.41 7.39 -2.96
N ILE A 103 -2.85 6.90 -1.85
CA ILE A 103 -1.72 7.51 -1.12
C ILE A 103 -0.51 6.61 -1.28
N ILE A 104 0.63 7.18 -1.69
CA ILE A 104 1.90 6.44 -1.69
C ILE A 104 2.35 6.31 -0.25
N GLY A 105 2.48 5.07 0.22
CA GLY A 105 3.16 4.74 1.46
C GLY A 105 4.49 4.05 1.17
N GLY A 106 5.16 3.65 2.24
CA GLY A 106 6.29 2.73 2.17
C GLY A 106 6.93 2.56 3.52
N LEU A 107 7.35 1.33 3.82
CA LEU A 107 8.17 1.04 4.97
C LEU A 107 9.43 0.33 4.47
N MET A 108 10.52 1.10 4.33
CA MET A 108 11.75 0.61 3.72
C MET A 108 12.85 0.64 4.76
N SER A 109 13.58 -0.46 4.88
CA SER A 109 14.75 -0.57 5.76
C SER A 109 15.75 -1.56 5.22
N ASN A 110 16.80 -1.82 5.97
CA ASN A 110 17.82 -2.83 5.75
C ASN A 110 17.64 -4.04 6.68
N MET A 111 18.07 -5.19 6.17
CA MET A 111 18.26 -6.38 6.98
C MET A 111 19.57 -6.23 7.76
N ASP A 112 19.51 -6.44 9.08
CA ASP A 112 20.72 -6.59 9.86
C ASP A 112 21.44 -7.88 9.42
N MET A 113 22.68 -7.77 8.95
CA MET A 113 23.43 -8.90 8.39
C MET A 113 23.86 -9.92 9.45
N GLN A 114 23.90 -9.54 10.73
CA GLN A 114 24.29 -10.43 11.82
C GLN A 114 23.10 -11.25 12.31
N THR A 115 21.93 -10.62 12.49
CA THR A 115 20.75 -11.25 13.07
C THR A 115 19.69 -11.62 12.03
N THR A 116 19.84 -11.17 10.78
CA THR A 116 18.90 -11.41 9.67
C THR A 116 17.49 -10.86 9.97
N VAL A 117 17.40 -9.77 10.74
CA VAL A 117 16.12 -9.15 11.12
C VAL A 117 15.90 -7.81 10.44
N TYR A 118 14.63 -7.38 10.37
CA TYR A 118 14.25 -6.05 9.89
C TYR A 118 14.65 -4.96 10.92
N SER A 119 15.43 -3.97 10.51
CA SER A 119 15.95 -2.94 11.43
C SER A 119 15.10 -1.66 11.46
N TYR A 120 14.21 -1.50 12.44
CA TYR A 120 13.27 -0.36 12.52
C TYR A 120 13.88 0.99 12.96
N GLY A 121 15.15 1.01 13.35
CA GLY A 121 15.83 2.22 13.88
C GLY A 121 17.15 2.53 13.17
N SER A 122 17.36 1.94 12.00
CA SER A 122 18.61 2.09 11.27
C SER A 122 18.70 3.46 10.59
N PRO A 123 19.92 3.98 10.38
CA PRO A 123 20.11 5.19 9.57
C PRO A 123 19.61 4.99 8.13
N GLU A 124 19.66 3.78 7.59
CA GLU A 124 19.11 3.42 6.29
C GLU A 124 17.60 3.67 6.21
N MET A 125 16.83 3.26 7.23
CA MET A 125 15.39 3.52 7.29
C MET A 125 15.10 5.01 7.32
N ALA A 126 15.83 5.77 8.14
CA ALA A 126 15.67 7.23 8.21
C ALA A 126 15.92 7.90 6.85
N LEU A 127 16.99 7.50 6.16
CA LEU A 127 17.33 8.03 4.82
C LEU A 127 16.32 7.65 3.75
N LEU A 128 15.78 6.43 3.78
CA LEU A 128 14.77 5.98 2.82
C LEU A 128 13.39 6.62 3.06
N SER A 129 13.13 7.11 4.27
CA SER A 129 11.89 7.80 4.65
C SER A 129 11.92 9.33 4.53
N ALA A 130 13.09 9.91 4.25
CA ALA A 130 13.32 11.36 4.17
C ALA A 130 12.83 11.96 2.83
#